data_AF-A0A2M7GDB5-F1
#
_entry.id   AF-A0A2M7GDB5-F1
#
_cell.length_a   1.000
_cell.length_b   1.000
_cell.length_c   1.000
_cell.angle_alpha   90.00
_cell.angle_beta   90.00
_cell.angle_gamma   90.00
#
_symmetry.space_group_name_H-M   'P 1'
#
loop_
_entity.id
_entity.type
_entity.pdbx_description
1 polymer ?
#
loop_
_entity_poly.entity_id
_entity_poly.type
_entity_poly.pdbx_seq_one_letter_code
_entity_poly.pdbx_strand_id
1 'polypeptide(L)'
;MALIKHPIQIYVDERQNRALRRLAKDKNASISELIRRGIDLLLNQVPVEEDPAYHLIGLVSSGVSDIAENHDEYIVQEIEKEWKR
;
A
#
# COMPACT_ATOMS: atom_id res chain seq x y z
N MET A 1 -23.90 8.93 -11.92
CA MET A 1 -24.79 7.86 -11.43
C MET A 1 -24.80 7.90 -9.91
N ALA A 2 -25.97 7.82 -9.27
CA ALA A 2 -26.03 7.71 -7.82
C ALA A 2 -25.46 6.35 -7.38
N LEU A 3 -24.62 6.34 -6.34
CA LEU A 3 -24.10 5.11 -5.75
C LEU A 3 -25.24 4.36 -5.06
N ILE A 4 -25.55 3.16 -5.53
CA ILE A 4 -26.51 2.26 -4.87
C ILE A 4 -25.85 1.75 -3.59
N LYS A 5 -26.52 1.95 -2.44
CA LYS A 5 -26.05 1.48 -1.14
C LYS A 5 -27.03 0.43 -0.61
N HIS A 6 -26.48 -0.70 -0.16
CA HIS A 6 -27.25 -1.76 0.49
C HIS A 6 -27.07 -1.67 2.02
N PRO A 7 -28.14 -1.77 2.82
CA PRO A 7 -28.02 -1.82 4.26
C PRO A 7 -27.39 -3.14 4.70
N ILE A 8 -26.51 -3.09 5.69
CA ILE A 8 -25.85 -4.27 6.26
C ILE A 8 -25.88 -4.12 7.79
N GLN A 9 -26.32 -5.17 8.48
CA GLN A 9 -26.20 -5.29 9.92
C GLN A 9 -25.04 -6.23 10.26
N ILE A 10 -24.13 -5.78 11.11
CA ILE A 10 -22.98 -6.56 11.55
C ILE A 10 -22.90 -6.55 13.08
N TYR A 11 -22.42 -7.66 13.65
CA TYR A 11 -21.98 -7.70 15.03
C TYR A 11 -20.48 -7.48 15.06
N VAL A 12 -20.03 -6.59 15.95
CA VAL A 12 -18.62 -6.35 16.24
C VAL A 12 -18.39 -6.59 17.72
N ASP A 13 -17.21 -7.07 18.08
CA ASP A 13 -16.89 -7.27 19.49
C ASP A 13 -16.69 -5.91 20.20
N GLU A 14 -16.68 -5.96 21.54
CA GLU A 14 -16.60 -4.77 22.38
C GLU A 14 -15.26 -4.01 22.20
N ARG A 15 -14.17 -4.74 21.92
CA ARG A 15 -12.87 -4.13 21.62
C ARG A 15 -12.92 -3.37 20.28
N GLN A 16 -13.50 -3.98 19.25
CA GLN A 16 -13.68 -3.38 17.92
C GLN A 16 -14.57 -2.13 17.99
N ASN A 17 -15.69 -2.20 18.71
CA ASN A 17 -16.59 -1.06 18.94
C ASN A 17 -15.87 0.12 19.60
N ARG A 18 -15.09 -0.12 20.66
CA ARG A 18 -14.29 0.93 21.31
C ARG A 18 -13.24 1.51 20.37
N ALA A 19 -12.54 0.67 19.61
CA ALA A 19 -11.53 1.11 18.66
C ALA A 19 -12.14 1.99 17.56
N LEU A 20 -13.26 1.56 16.96
CA LEU A 20 -13.98 2.31 15.92
C LEU A 20 -14.47 3.66 16.43
N ARG A 21 -15.02 3.74 17.65
CA ARG A 21 -15.48 5.00 18.26
C ARG A 21 -14.33 5.98 18.47
N ARG A 22 -13.19 5.49 18.97
CA ARG A 22 -11.99 6.30 19.14
C ARG A 22 -11.48 6.82 17.80
N LEU A 23 -11.30 5.93 16.83
CA LEU A 23 -10.86 6.30 15.47
C LEU A 23 -11.80 7.29 14.79
N ALA A 24 -13.11 7.13 14.95
CA ALA A 24 -14.12 8.02 14.39
C ALA A 24 -13.95 9.45 14.92
N LYS A 25 -13.73 9.58 16.24
CA LYS A 25 -13.45 10.87 16.88
C LYS A 25 -12.12 11.46 16.40
N ASP A 26 -11.06 10.66 16.40
CA ASP A 26 -9.71 11.12 16.03
C ASP A 26 -9.62 11.54 14.55
N LYS A 27 -10.41 10.91 13.67
CA LYS A 27 -10.45 11.18 12.22
C LYS A 27 -11.57 12.12 11.78
N ASN A 28 -12.40 12.60 12.71
CA ASN A 28 -13.63 13.36 12.43
C ASN A 28 -14.49 12.69 11.32
N ALA A 29 -14.72 11.39 11.45
CA ALA A 29 -15.42 10.56 10.48
C ALA A 29 -16.53 9.75 11.15
N SER A 30 -17.51 9.29 10.38
CA SER A 30 -18.54 8.38 10.91
C SER A 30 -18.01 6.94 11.04
N ILE A 31 -18.53 6.16 11.98
CA ILE A 31 -18.19 4.73 12.12
C ILE A 31 -18.48 3.98 10.80
N SER A 32 -19.62 4.26 10.17
CA SER A 32 -19.99 3.62 8.89
C SER A 32 -19.02 3.96 7.77
N GLU A 33 -18.42 5.16 7.79
CA GLU A 33 -17.39 5.53 6.83
C GLU A 33 -16.08 4.78 7.08
N LEU A 34 -15.65 4.65 8.33
CA LEU A 34 -14.48 3.85 8.67
C LEU A 34 -14.65 2.39 8.26
N ILE A 35 -15.84 1.81 8.48
CA ILE A 35 -16.17 0.44 8.05
C ILE A 35 -16.07 0.34 6.53
N ARG A 36 -16.67 1.27 5.78
CA ARG A 36 -16.57 1.26 4.30
C ARG A 36 -15.13 1.38 3.82
N ARG A 37 -14.35 2.33 4.35
CA ARG A 37 -12.92 2.47 4.01
C ARG A 37 -12.13 1.20 4.32
N GLY A 38 -12.42 0.54 5.44
CA GLY A 38 -11.80 -0.74 5.80
C GLY A 38 -12.15 -1.84 4.80
N ILE A 39 -13.42 -1.93 4.38
CA ILE A 39 -13.86 -2.85 3.33
C ILE A 39 -13.14 -2.55 2.01
N ASP A 40 -13.08 -1.28 1.61
CA ASP A 40 -12.36 -0.87 0.38
C ASP A 40 -10.88 -1.25 0.45
N LEU A 41 -10.23 -1.08 1.59
CA LEU A 41 -8.83 -1.49 1.78
C LEU A 41 -8.63 -3.01 1.71
N LEU A 42 -9.60 -3.80 2.16
CA LEU A 42 -9.56 -5.26 2.04
C LEU A 42 -9.81 -5.71 0.59
N LEU A 43 -10.74 -5.06 -0.11
CA LEU A 43 -11.06 -5.38 -1.50
C LEU A 43 -10.00 -4.91 -2.49
N ASN A 44 -9.30 -3.82 -2.19
CA ASN A 44 -8.21 -3.30 -3.01
C ASN A 44 -6.85 -3.95 -2.69
N GLN A 45 -6.78 -4.89 -1.74
CA GLN A 45 -5.61 -5.75 -1.60
C GLN A 45 -5.61 -6.75 -2.76
N VAL A 46 -4.91 -6.38 -3.82
CA VAL A 46 -4.56 -7.28 -4.92
C VAL A 46 -3.62 -8.35 -4.33
N PRO A 47 -3.87 -9.65 -4.51
CA PRO A 47 -2.87 -10.68 -4.25
C PRO A 47 -1.55 -10.27 -4.89
N VAL A 48 -0.43 -10.46 -4.22
CA VAL A 48 0.88 -10.01 -4.74
C VAL A 48 1.11 -10.56 -6.16
N GLU A 49 0.59 -11.76 -6.44
CA GLU A 49 0.65 -12.44 -7.74
C GLU A 49 -0.20 -11.76 -8.84
N GLU A 50 -1.21 -10.99 -8.46
CA GLU A 50 -2.09 -10.24 -9.36
C GLU A 50 -1.64 -8.77 -9.53
N ASP A 51 -0.63 -8.32 -8.78
CA ASP A 51 -0.07 -6.96 -8.92
C ASP A 51 0.70 -6.86 -10.26
N PRO A 52 0.33 -5.95 -11.18
CA PRO A 52 1.08 -5.75 -12.42
C PRO A 52 2.57 -5.46 -12.19
N ALA A 53 2.93 -4.82 -11.07
CA ALA A 53 4.32 -4.55 -10.68
C ALA A 53 5.08 -5.81 -10.25
N TYR A 54 4.39 -6.87 -9.83
CA TYR A 54 5.02 -8.14 -9.47
C TYR A 54 5.78 -8.77 -10.65
N HIS A 55 5.26 -8.57 -11.86
CA HIS A 55 5.89 -9.04 -13.09
C HIS A 55 7.20 -8.28 -13.44
N LEU A 56 7.49 -7.18 -12.75
CA LEU A 56 8.75 -6.44 -12.91
C LEU A 56 9.90 -7.08 -12.12
N ILE A 57 9.60 -7.90 -11.10
CA ILE A 57 10.62 -8.58 -10.30
C ILE A 57 11.37 -9.57 -11.20
N GLY A 58 12.69 -9.40 -11.31
CA GLY A 58 13.54 -10.26 -12.15
C GLY A 58 13.51 -9.97 -13.65
N LEU A 59 12.81 -8.90 -14.08
CA LEU A 59 12.76 -8.50 -15.50
C LEU A 59 14.15 -8.10 -16.03
N VAL A 60 15.00 -7.56 -15.17
CA VAL A 60 16.35 -7.10 -15.52
C VAL A 60 17.36 -7.81 -14.63
N SER A 61 18.43 -8.31 -15.26
CA SER A 61 19.60 -8.86 -14.57
C SER A 61 20.83 -8.08 -14.99
N SER A 62 21.49 -7.45 -14.02
CA SER A 62 22.76 -6.73 -14.20
C SER A 62 23.98 -7.63 -13.97
N GLY A 63 23.79 -8.83 -13.39
CA GLY A 63 24.88 -9.69 -12.90
C GLY A 63 25.55 -9.19 -11.62
N VAL A 64 25.09 -8.07 -11.05
CA VAL A 64 25.63 -7.45 -9.83
C VAL A 64 24.64 -7.68 -8.70
N SER A 65 25.05 -8.42 -7.68
CA SER A 65 24.16 -8.96 -6.64
C SER A 65 23.80 -7.96 -5.53
N ASP A 66 24.53 -6.85 -5.42
CA ASP A 66 24.45 -5.89 -4.31
C ASP A 66 23.95 -4.51 -4.74
N ILE A 67 23.42 -4.36 -5.97
CA ILE A 67 22.92 -3.08 -6.48
C ILE A 67 21.88 -2.46 -5.54
N ALA A 68 20.97 -3.26 -4.97
CA ALA A 68 19.93 -2.74 -4.09
C ALA A 68 20.50 -2.14 -2.80
N GLU A 69 21.57 -2.74 -2.26
CA GLU A 69 22.21 -2.30 -1.02
C GLU A 69 23.13 -1.09 -1.26
N ASN A 70 23.89 -1.12 -2.36
CA ASN A 70 24.92 -0.13 -2.66
C ASN A 70 24.52 0.85 -3.78
N HIS A 71 23.22 1.07 -4.00
CA HIS A 71 22.70 1.85 -5.12
C HIS A 71 23.30 3.26 -5.22
N ASP A 72 23.42 3.96 -4.10
CA ASP A 72 24.00 5.31 -4.05
C ASP A 72 25.47 5.32 -4.47
N GLU A 73 26.25 4.30 -4.06
CA GLU A 73 27.66 4.19 -4.43
C GLU A 73 27.80 3.97 -5.95
N TYR A 74 26.99 3.09 -6.53
CA TYR A 74 26.99 2.86 -7.98
C TYR A 74 26.61 4.12 -8.77
N ILE A 75 25.65 4.91 -8.27
CA ILE A 75 25.27 6.19 -8.88
C ILE A 75 26.45 7.17 -8.85
N VAL A 76 27.11 7.32 -7.69
CA VAL A 76 28.27 8.21 -7.55
C VAL A 76 29.41 7.80 -8.48
N GLN A 77 29.73 6.50 -8.53
CA GLN A 77 30.77 5.98 -9.43
C GLN A 77 30.49 6.32 -10.90
N GLU A 78 29.25 6.23 -11.36
CA GLU A 78 28.91 6.52 -12.75
C GLU A 78 28.96 8.02 -13.05
N ILE A 79 28.46 8.86 -12.14
CA ILE A 79 28.57 10.32 -12.23
C ILE A 79 30.03 10.75 -12.31
N GLU A 80 30.91 10.18 -11.49
CA GLU A 80 32.34 10.48 -11.53
C GLU A 80 33.00 10.08 -12.85
N LYS A 81 32.60 8.96 -13.47
CA LYS A 81 33.12 8.54 -14.77
C LYS A 81 32.69 9.51 -15.86
N GLU A 82 31.45 9.97 -15.86
CA GLU A 82 30.96 10.97 -16.82
C GLU A 82 31.70 12.30 -16.70
N TRP A 83 31.99 12.75 -15.48
CA TRP A 83 32.71 14.00 -15.24
C TRP A 83 34.20 13.95 -15.59
N LYS A 84 34.79 12.74 -15.65
CA LYS A 84 36.19 12.52 -16.04
C LYS A 84 36.36 12.33 -17.55
N ARG A 85 35.27 12.33 -18.33
CA ARG A 85 35.25 12.14 -19.79
C ARG A 85 35.19 13.47 -20.53
#